data_AF-A0A2S7YFJ5-F1
#
_entry.id   AF-A0A2S7YFJ5-F1
#
_cell.length_a   1.000
_cell.length_b   1.000
_cell.length_c   1.000
_cell.angle_alpha   90.00
_cell.angle_beta   90.00
_cell.angle_gamma   90.00
#
_symmetry.space_group_name_H-M   'P 1'
#
loop_
_entity.id
_entity.type
_entity.pdbx_description
1 polymer ?
#
loop_
_entity_poly.entity_id
_entity_poly.type
_entity_poly.pdbx_seq_one_letter_code
_entity_poly.pdbx_strand_id
1 'polypeptide(L)'
;MPSFFYSTKNADSSIHQLPPSLDRDSVLGILHNDALLPRILWPNTIMADKQQTLSGIKGILSDSNVHASLLKLTDGLSCVEKVAGFTMTVSYIILDGEAATGDVKRPRCLRLREERSIRALKPIASFTKFKNESPTKTRNLLRFFEAFSQNGADSMAALESIAVADSNNDRQKAASA
;
A
#
# COMPACT_ATOMS: atom_id res chain seq x y z
N MET A 1 12.67 -10.98 23.22
CA MET A 1 13.83 -11.79 22.78
C MET A 1 14.32 -11.25 21.45
N PRO A 2 15.53 -10.69 21.36
CA PRO A 2 16.11 -10.32 20.06
C PRO A 2 16.44 -11.61 19.29
N SER A 3 15.89 -11.76 18.07
CA SER A 3 16.19 -12.92 17.24
C SER A 3 17.61 -12.78 16.67
N PHE A 4 18.55 -13.60 17.15
CA PHE A 4 19.95 -13.55 16.71
C PHE A 4 20.15 -13.82 15.21
N PHE A 5 19.18 -14.43 14.53
CA PHE A 5 19.29 -14.86 13.14
C PHE A 5 18.67 -13.90 12.11
N TYR A 6 17.75 -13.01 12.53
CA TYR A 6 17.07 -12.09 11.63
C TYR A 6 17.52 -10.65 11.85
N SER A 7 17.57 -9.89 10.77
CA SER A 7 17.77 -8.44 10.77
C SER A 7 16.60 -7.77 10.06
N THR A 8 16.25 -6.57 10.50
CA THR A 8 15.26 -5.71 9.86
C THR A 8 16.00 -4.54 9.22
N LYS A 9 15.74 -4.30 7.95
CA LYS A 9 16.24 -3.14 7.21
C LYS A 9 15.05 -2.27 6.83
N ASN A 10 15.16 -0.97 7.09
CA ASN A 10 14.16 0.02 6.70
C ASN A 10 14.62 0.73 5.43
N ALA A 11 13.68 1.10 4.57
CA ALA A 11 13.90 2.03 3.48
C ALA A 11 13.65 3.46 3.96
N ASP A 12 14.07 4.44 3.16
CA ASP A 12 13.67 5.83 3.36
C ASP A 12 12.16 5.98 3.22
N SER A 13 11.56 6.77 4.12
CA SER A 13 10.14 7.08 4.09
C SER A 13 9.82 7.94 2.87
N SER A 14 8.77 7.60 2.14
CA SER A 14 8.28 8.40 1.01
C SER A 14 6.99 9.12 1.38
N ILE A 15 6.80 10.35 0.91
CA ILE A 15 5.59 11.13 1.15
C ILE A 15 4.89 11.37 -0.18
N HIS A 16 3.62 10.99 -0.23
CA HIS A 16 2.76 11.15 -1.40
C HIS A 16 1.65 12.14 -1.09
N GLN A 17 1.39 13.09 -1.99
CA GLN A 17 0.25 13.99 -1.85
C GLN A 17 -1.02 13.25 -2.30
N LEU A 18 -2.09 13.37 -1.51
CA LEU A 18 -3.41 12.89 -1.89
C LEU A 18 -4.21 14.03 -2.54
N PRO A 19 -5.19 13.70 -3.39
CA PRO A 19 -6.11 14.68 -3.96
C PRO A 19 -6.74 15.60 -2.89
N PRO A 20 -6.87 16.91 -3.17
CA PRO A 20 -7.33 17.91 -2.20
C PRO A 20 -8.79 17.75 -1.79
N SER A 21 -9.59 17.07 -2.60
CA SER A 21 -11.00 16.79 -2.33
C SER A 21 -11.21 15.63 -1.35
N LEU A 22 -10.15 14.88 -1.01
CA LEU A 22 -10.25 13.77 -0.08
C LEU A 22 -10.13 14.23 1.36
N ASP A 23 -11.10 13.82 2.16
CA ASP A 23 -11.08 13.95 3.60
C ASP A 23 -10.43 12.73 4.27
N ARG A 24 -10.04 12.92 5.53
CA ARG A 24 -9.28 11.91 6.28
C ARG A 24 -10.12 10.68 6.56
N ASP A 25 -11.40 10.87 6.85
CA ASP A 25 -12.32 9.80 7.23
C ASP A 25 -12.64 8.90 6.04
N SER A 26 -12.82 9.47 4.83
CA SER A 26 -12.96 8.71 3.59
C SER A 26 -11.72 7.89 3.28
N VAL A 27 -10.52 8.50 3.37
CA VAL A 27 -9.25 7.79 3.14
C VAL A 27 -9.08 6.65 4.13
N LEU A 28 -9.32 6.92 5.43
CA LEU A 28 -9.20 5.90 6.47
C LEU A 28 -10.25 4.79 6.30
N GLY A 29 -11.48 5.15 5.92
CA GLY A 29 -12.56 4.22 5.61
C GLY A 29 -12.18 3.26 4.48
N ILE A 30 -11.51 3.76 3.44
CA ILE A 30 -10.97 2.93 2.35
C ILE A 30 -9.85 2.01 2.86
N LEU A 31 -8.90 2.56 3.62
CA LEU A 31 -7.78 1.79 4.20
C LEU A 31 -8.23 0.74 5.23
N HIS A 32 -9.42 0.88 5.81
CA HIS A 32 -10.00 -0.07 6.76
C HIS A 32 -11.04 -0.99 6.14
N ASN A 33 -11.33 -0.84 4.84
CA ASN A 33 -12.30 -1.66 4.15
C ASN A 33 -11.68 -3.01 3.74
N ASP A 34 -12.02 -4.05 4.48
CA ASP A 34 -11.48 -5.39 4.30
C ASP A 34 -11.84 -6.05 2.96
N ALA A 35 -12.91 -5.61 2.30
CA ALA A 35 -13.33 -6.16 1.01
C ALA A 35 -12.68 -5.44 -0.17
N LEU A 36 -12.56 -4.12 -0.06
CA LEU A 36 -12.10 -3.24 -1.12
C LEU A 36 -10.57 -3.14 -1.17
N LEU A 37 -9.92 -3.01 -0.02
CA LEU A 37 -8.49 -2.76 0.06
C LEU A 37 -7.62 -3.86 -0.59
N PRO A 38 -7.87 -5.17 -0.41
CA PRO A 38 -7.12 -6.20 -1.13
C PRO A 38 -7.21 -6.04 -2.65
N ARG A 39 -8.37 -5.62 -3.17
CA ARG A 39 -8.59 -5.40 -4.60
C ARG A 39 -7.88 -4.15 -5.11
N ILE A 40 -7.63 -3.15 -4.26
CA ILE A 40 -6.78 -2.02 -4.63
C ILE A 40 -5.31 -2.46 -4.69
N LEU A 41 -4.82 -3.11 -3.62
CA LEU A 41 -3.39 -3.42 -3.49
C LEU A 41 -2.94 -4.47 -4.51
N TRP A 42 -3.81 -5.46 -4.79
CA TRP A 42 -3.55 -6.56 -5.71
C TRP A 42 -4.76 -6.78 -6.65
N PRO A 43 -4.97 -5.90 -7.65
CA PRO A 43 -6.17 -5.90 -8.48
C PRO A 43 -6.36 -7.17 -9.32
N ASN A 44 -5.26 -7.80 -9.72
CA ASN A 44 -5.25 -9.02 -10.54
C ASN A 44 -5.12 -10.32 -9.73
N THR A 45 -5.14 -10.22 -8.39
CA THR A 45 -4.89 -11.35 -7.51
C THR A 45 -6.04 -11.53 -6.53
N ILE A 46 -6.42 -12.79 -6.31
CA ILE A 46 -7.40 -13.13 -5.29
C ILE A 46 -6.66 -13.43 -3.98
N MET A 47 -7.11 -12.80 -2.90
CA MET A 47 -6.71 -13.17 -1.55
C MET A 47 -7.58 -14.33 -1.07
N ALA A 48 -7.08 -15.56 -1.22
CA ALA A 48 -7.69 -16.78 -0.72
C ALA A 48 -7.46 -16.97 0.79
N ASP A 49 -8.16 -17.93 1.39
CA ASP A 49 -8.06 -18.30 2.80
C ASP A 49 -8.15 -17.10 3.75
N LYS A 50 -9.04 -16.17 3.41
CA LYS A 50 -9.20 -14.93 4.15
C LYS A 50 -9.71 -15.21 5.56
N GLN A 51 -8.92 -14.85 6.55
CA GLN A 51 -9.23 -14.92 7.97
C GLN A 51 -9.28 -13.51 8.54
N GLN A 52 -10.34 -13.21 9.26
CA GLN A 52 -10.44 -11.99 10.04
C GLN A 52 -9.64 -12.15 11.34
N THR A 53 -8.89 -11.11 11.68
CA THR A 53 -8.06 -11.04 12.89
C THR A 53 -8.51 -9.83 13.71
N LEU A 54 -8.06 -9.73 14.96
CA LEU A 54 -8.42 -8.61 15.84
C LEU A 54 -8.05 -7.24 15.28
N SER A 55 -7.01 -7.16 14.46
CA SER A 55 -6.47 -5.92 13.91
C SER A 55 -6.62 -5.80 12.39
N GLY A 56 -7.35 -6.68 11.72
CA GLY A 56 -7.56 -6.61 10.27
C GLY A 56 -7.76 -7.98 9.63
N ILE A 57 -7.13 -8.23 8.48
CA ILE A 57 -7.33 -9.47 7.71
C ILE A 57 -6.01 -10.11 7.32
N LYS A 58 -6.04 -11.44 7.16
CA LYS A 58 -4.92 -12.24 6.70
C LYS A 58 -5.41 -13.21 5.63
N GLY A 59 -4.57 -13.52 4.65
CA GLY A 59 -4.89 -14.50 3.62
C GLY A 59 -3.64 -14.89 2.82
N ILE A 60 -3.88 -15.61 1.73
CA ILE A 60 -2.84 -16.06 0.80
C ILE A 60 -3.17 -15.50 -0.58
N LEU A 61 -2.19 -14.87 -1.21
CA LEU A 61 -2.30 -14.40 -2.59
C LEU A 61 -2.19 -15.61 -3.52
N SER A 62 -3.26 -15.91 -4.27
CA SER A 62 -3.41 -17.17 -5.01
C SER A 62 -2.40 -17.35 -6.15
N ASP A 63 -1.89 -16.27 -6.72
CA ASP A 63 -0.95 -16.28 -7.84
C ASP A 63 0.48 -16.68 -7.45
N SER A 64 0.86 -16.38 -6.21
CA SER A 64 2.25 -16.35 -5.76
C SER A 64 2.48 -17.11 -4.46
N ASN A 65 1.41 -17.66 -3.86
CA ASN A 65 1.41 -18.31 -2.55
C ASN A 65 2.02 -17.43 -1.44
N VAL A 66 1.92 -16.10 -1.60
CA VAL A 66 2.42 -15.14 -0.62
C VAL A 66 1.41 -14.98 0.50
N HIS A 67 1.85 -15.18 1.74
CA HIS A 67 1.00 -14.89 2.89
C HIS A 67 0.95 -13.39 3.11
N ALA A 68 -0.21 -12.78 2.92
CA ALA A 68 -0.43 -11.37 3.11
C ALA A 68 -1.29 -11.11 4.36
N SER A 69 -1.03 -10.00 5.04
CA SER A 69 -1.80 -9.53 6.19
C SER A 69 -1.94 -8.02 6.11
N LEU A 70 -3.16 -7.54 6.33
CA LEU A 70 -3.52 -6.13 6.34
C LEU A 70 -3.95 -5.79 7.77
N LEU A 71 -3.20 -4.89 8.41
CA LEU A 71 -3.37 -4.50 9.80
C LEU A 71 -3.82 -3.04 9.84
N LYS A 72 -5.03 -2.80 10.35
CA LYS A 72 -5.61 -1.48 10.53
C LYS A 72 -4.84 -0.76 11.64
N LEU A 73 -4.37 0.44 11.33
CA LEU A 73 -3.78 1.36 12.30
C LEU A 73 -4.77 2.49 12.56
N THR A 74 -4.60 3.21 13.67
CA THR A 74 -5.44 4.37 14.02
C THR A 74 -5.41 5.47 12.97
N ASP A 75 -4.26 5.65 12.32
CA ASP A 75 -3.95 6.70 11.36
C ASP A 75 -3.59 6.12 9.98
N GLY A 76 -3.94 4.86 9.71
CA GLY A 76 -3.71 4.26 8.41
C GLY A 76 -3.72 2.74 8.41
N LEU A 77 -2.71 2.13 7.79
CA LEU A 77 -2.68 0.71 7.46
C LEU A 77 -1.24 0.17 7.42
N SER A 78 -1.04 -1.07 7.86
CA SER A 78 0.20 -1.82 7.62
C SER A 78 -0.07 -3.09 6.82
N CYS A 79 0.61 -3.22 5.68
CA CYS A 79 0.58 -4.38 4.83
C CYS A 79 1.83 -5.22 5.05
N VAL A 80 1.65 -6.48 5.46
CA VAL A 80 2.73 -7.44 5.71
C VAL A 80 2.62 -8.59 4.71
N GLU A 81 3.68 -8.84 3.96
CA GLU A 81 3.78 -9.94 3.00
C GLU A 81 4.94 -10.85 3.43
N LYS A 82 4.69 -12.16 3.53
CA LYS A 82 5.69 -13.15 3.85
C LYS A 82 5.95 -14.03 2.64
N VAL A 83 7.21 -14.03 2.21
CA VAL A 83 7.68 -14.78 1.04
C VAL A 83 8.96 -15.50 1.45
N ALA A 84 9.01 -16.83 1.34
CA ALA A 84 10.23 -17.63 1.43
C ALA A 84 11.26 -17.19 2.51
N GLY A 85 10.83 -17.03 3.77
CA GLY A 85 11.73 -16.64 4.88
C GLY A 85 11.99 -15.13 5.02
N PHE A 86 11.42 -14.32 4.14
CA PHE A 86 11.39 -12.86 4.20
C PHE A 86 10.03 -12.38 4.69
N THR A 87 10.02 -11.23 5.36
CA THR A 87 8.80 -10.49 5.66
C THR A 87 8.98 -9.07 5.18
N MET A 88 8.21 -8.66 4.18
CA MET A 88 8.15 -7.28 3.72
C MET A 88 6.96 -6.59 4.39
N THR A 89 7.21 -5.42 4.96
CA THR A 89 6.17 -4.59 5.56
C THR A 89 6.14 -3.25 4.85
N VAL A 90 4.95 -2.81 4.46
CA VAL A 90 4.70 -1.46 3.95
C VAL A 90 3.59 -0.84 4.78
N SER A 91 3.92 0.23 5.48
CA SER A 91 2.98 0.99 6.28
C SER A 91 2.61 2.29 5.58
N TYR A 92 1.32 2.60 5.60
CA TYR A 92 0.72 3.81 5.06
C TYR A 92 0.15 4.60 6.22
N ILE A 93 0.68 5.79 6.46
CA ILE A 93 0.29 6.67 7.56
C ILE A 93 -0.26 7.96 6.96
N ILE A 94 -1.47 8.34 7.34
CA ILE A 94 -2.11 9.58 6.91
C ILE A 94 -1.54 10.73 7.74
N LEU A 95 -1.02 11.74 7.05
CA LEU A 95 -0.52 12.97 7.63
C LEU A 95 -1.43 14.13 7.21
N ASP A 96 -1.73 14.99 8.17
CA ASP A 96 -2.47 16.21 7.89
C ASP A 96 -1.60 17.19 7.11
N GLY A 97 -2.19 17.84 6.09
CA GLY A 97 -1.54 18.88 5.32
C GLY A 97 -1.41 20.17 6.12
N GLU A 98 -0.25 20.45 6.72
CA GLU A 98 0.05 21.80 7.17
C GLU A 98 0.07 22.79 6.00
N ALA A 99 -0.68 23.89 6.13
CA ALA A 99 -0.49 25.04 5.27
C ALA A 99 0.90 25.60 5.58
N ALA A 100 1.78 25.66 4.57
CA ALA A 100 3.06 26.34 4.74
C ALA A 100 2.78 27.76 5.26
N THR A 101 3.33 28.10 6.42
CA THR A 101 3.20 29.40 7.08
C THR A 101 3.49 30.51 6.07
N GLY A 102 2.44 31.14 5.53
CA GLY A 102 2.53 32.27 4.62
C GLY A 102 1.73 32.16 3.32
N ASP A 103 1.29 30.97 2.90
CA ASP A 103 0.60 30.82 1.60
C ASP A 103 -0.89 30.49 1.80
N VAL A 104 -1.71 31.53 1.96
CA VAL A 104 -3.17 31.48 2.24
C VAL A 104 -3.97 30.81 1.10
N LYS A 105 -3.32 30.48 -0.04
CA LYS A 105 -3.97 29.95 -1.24
C LYS A 105 -3.87 28.43 -1.45
N ARG A 106 -3.02 27.69 -0.71
CA ARG A 106 -2.92 26.24 -0.92
C ARG A 106 -3.96 25.50 -0.08
N PRO A 107 -4.87 24.71 -0.70
CA PRO A 107 -5.76 23.85 0.06
C PRO A 107 -4.93 22.87 0.89
N ARG A 108 -5.39 22.56 2.10
CA ARG A 108 -4.75 21.59 2.98
C ARG A 108 -4.92 20.19 2.38
N CYS A 109 -3.95 19.75 1.58
CA CYS A 109 -3.97 18.40 1.01
C CYS A 109 -3.46 17.39 2.04
N LEU A 110 -4.21 16.31 2.24
CA LEU A 110 -3.72 15.16 2.98
C LEU A 110 -2.48 14.57 2.32
N ARG A 111 -1.60 14.00 3.13
CA ARG A 111 -0.39 13.33 2.67
C ARG A 111 -0.38 11.89 3.17
N LEU A 112 0.07 10.97 2.34
CA LEU A 112 0.27 9.57 2.69
C LEU A 112 1.77 9.32 2.83
N ARG A 113 2.23 9.01 4.04
CA ARG A 113 3.59 8.54 4.28
C ARG A 113 3.66 7.03 4.07
N GLU A 114 4.53 6.62 3.16
CA GLU A 114 4.91 5.23 2.94
C GLU A 114 6.19 4.93 3.72
N GLU A 115 6.14 3.95 4.61
CA GLU A 115 7.30 3.39 5.29
C GLU A 115 7.48 1.93 4.90
N ARG A 116 8.69 1.55 4.49
CA ARG A 116 8.98 0.19 4.02
C ARG A 116 10.04 -0.46 4.88
N SER A 117 9.85 -1.73 5.17
CA SER A 117 10.88 -2.55 5.81
C SER A 117 10.90 -3.96 5.27
N ILE A 118 12.08 -4.58 5.33
CA ILE A 118 12.27 -5.99 5.06
C ILE A 118 12.92 -6.61 6.29
N ARG A 119 12.34 -7.71 6.76
CA ARG A 119 12.93 -8.60 7.75
C ARG A 119 13.40 -9.87 7.05
N ALA A 120 14.68 -10.19 7.21
CA ALA A 120 15.34 -11.31 6.55
C ALA A 120 16.40 -11.92 7.47
N LEU A 121 16.92 -13.10 7.11
CA LEU A 121 18.11 -13.65 7.78
C LEU A 121 19.30 -12.69 7.61
N LYS A 122 20.11 -12.53 8.66
CA LYS A 122 21.23 -11.56 8.69
C LYS A 122 22.14 -11.59 7.46
N PRO A 123 22.60 -12.74 6.96
CA PRO A 123 23.48 -12.78 5.78
C PRO A 123 22.82 -12.24 4.53
N ILE A 124 21.49 -12.35 4.43
CA ILE A 124 20.72 -11.91 3.26
C ILE A 124 20.34 -10.44 3.39
N ALA A 125 19.99 -9.99 4.60
CA ALA A 125 19.59 -8.61 4.87
C ALA A 125 20.63 -7.58 4.40
N SER A 126 21.93 -7.89 4.52
CA SER A 126 23.01 -7.04 4.03
C SER A 126 23.00 -6.81 2.51
N PHE A 127 22.47 -7.75 1.72
CA PHE A 127 22.38 -7.64 0.27
C PHE A 127 21.05 -7.06 -0.23
N THR A 128 20.06 -6.90 0.66
CA THR A 128 18.77 -6.33 0.28
C THR A 128 18.91 -4.85 -0.07
N LYS A 129 18.46 -4.46 -1.26
CA LYS A 129 18.38 -3.07 -1.71
C LYS A 129 16.92 -2.73 -1.97
N PHE A 130 16.51 -1.54 -1.53
CA PHE A 130 15.19 -1.02 -1.88
C PHE A 130 15.30 -0.27 -3.21
N LYS A 131 14.27 -0.43 -4.06
CA LYS A 131 14.12 0.46 -5.20
C LYS A 131 13.66 1.83 -4.68
N ASN A 132 14.16 2.89 -5.31
CA ASN A 132 13.73 4.26 -5.00
C ASN A 132 12.25 4.47 -5.33
N GLU A 133 11.74 3.72 -6.29
CA GLU A 133 10.34 3.71 -6.68
C GLU A 133 9.43 3.09 -5.61
N SER A 134 8.24 3.68 -5.45
CA SER A 134 7.17 3.10 -4.63
C SER A 134 6.76 1.72 -5.16
N PRO A 135 6.44 0.76 -4.29
CA PRO A 135 5.91 -0.54 -4.66
C PRO A 135 4.65 -0.44 -5.53
N THR A 136 4.40 -1.44 -6.37
CA THR A 136 3.20 -1.50 -7.23
C THR A 136 1.92 -1.30 -6.44
N LYS A 137 1.79 -1.94 -5.26
CA LYS A 137 0.64 -1.77 -4.37
C LYS A 137 0.41 -0.33 -3.91
N THR A 138 1.48 0.44 -3.65
CA THR A 138 1.34 1.86 -3.35
C THR A 138 0.88 2.64 -4.57
N ARG A 139 1.45 2.35 -5.75
CA ARG A 139 1.02 3.03 -6.99
C ARG A 139 -0.45 2.78 -7.29
N ASN A 140 -0.92 1.55 -7.10
CA ASN A 140 -2.32 1.19 -7.26
C ASN A 140 -3.19 1.92 -6.24
N LEU A 141 -2.75 2.02 -4.98
CA LEU A 141 -3.43 2.80 -3.94
C LEU A 141 -3.54 4.29 -4.29
N LEU A 142 -2.46 4.91 -4.77
CA LEU A 142 -2.47 6.32 -5.19
C LEU A 142 -3.38 6.54 -6.41
N ARG A 143 -3.33 5.64 -7.40
CA ARG A 143 -4.24 5.67 -8.56
C ARG A 143 -5.70 5.52 -8.13
N PHE A 144 -5.98 4.68 -7.14
CA PHE A 144 -7.32 4.56 -6.57
C PHE A 144 -7.81 5.88 -6.00
N PHE A 145 -7.02 6.52 -5.14
CA PHE A 145 -7.42 7.78 -4.52
C PHE A 145 -7.63 8.88 -5.56
N GLU A 146 -6.77 8.95 -6.58
CA GLU A 146 -6.94 9.85 -7.72
C GLU A 146 -8.29 9.62 -8.42
N ALA A 147 -8.55 8.38 -8.87
CA ALA A 147 -9.78 8.04 -9.58
C ALA A 147 -11.04 8.20 -8.70
N PHE A 148 -10.95 7.81 -7.43
CA PHE A 148 -12.03 7.94 -6.45
C PHE A 148 -12.40 9.42 -6.24
N SER A 149 -11.40 10.31 -6.20
CA SER A 149 -11.61 11.75 -6.09
C SER A 149 -12.25 12.36 -7.35
N GLN A 150 -11.88 11.87 -8.53
CA GLN A 150 -12.39 12.35 -9.82
C GLN A 150 -13.81 11.84 -10.11
N ASN A 151 -14.14 10.63 -9.67
CA ASN A 151 -15.44 9.99 -9.90
C ASN A 151 -16.46 10.27 -8.79
N GLY A 152 -16.26 11.31 -7.97
CA GLY A 152 -17.23 11.71 -6.95
C GLY A 152 -17.45 10.65 -5.86
N ALA A 153 -16.37 9.99 -5.41
CA ALA A 153 -16.39 8.91 -4.42
C ALA A 153 -17.00 7.57 -4.90
N ASP A 154 -17.02 7.32 -6.21
CA ASP A 154 -17.35 5.99 -6.74
C ASP A 154 -16.15 5.03 -6.64
N SER A 155 -16.24 4.11 -5.67
CA SER A 155 -15.25 3.07 -5.42
C SER A 155 -15.15 2.04 -6.55
N MET A 156 -16.25 1.73 -7.24
CA MET A 156 -16.26 0.70 -8.28
C MET A 156 -15.61 1.23 -9.56
N ALA A 157 -15.97 2.44 -9.98
CA ALA A 157 -15.32 3.11 -11.10
C ALA A 157 -13.80 3.29 -10.87
N ALA A 158 -13.41 3.62 -9.64
CA ALA A 158 -12.01 3.74 -9.27
C ALA A 158 -11.26 2.39 -9.30
N LEU A 159 -11.89 1.30 -8.86
CA LEU A 159 -11.30 -0.05 -8.95
C LEU A 159 -11.10 -0.48 -10.40
N GLU A 160 -12.08 -0.24 -11.27
CA GLU A 160 -12.00 -0.59 -12.70
C GLU A 160 -10.84 0.14 -13.39
N SER A 161 -10.66 1.43 -13.09
CA SER A 161 -9.56 2.23 -13.62
C SER A 161 -8.18 1.61 -13.33
N ILE A 162 -7.99 1.07 -12.14
CA ILE A 162 -6.71 0.46 -11.73
C ILE A 162 -6.53 -0.91 -12.34
N ALA A 163 -7.59 -1.74 -12.39
CA ALA A 163 -7.52 -3.06 -13.00
C ALA A 163 -7.11 -2.98 -14.48
N VAL A 164 -7.64 -1.99 -15.22
CA VAL A 164 -7.26 -1.71 -16.61
C VAL A 164 -5.80 -1.23 -16.70
N ALA A 165 -5.38 -0.32 -15.82
CA ALA A 165 -4.01 0.21 -15.82
C ALA A 165 -2.95 -0.86 -15.52
N ASP A 166 -3.24 -1.80 -14.62
CA ASP A 166 -2.33 -2.89 -14.27
C ASP A 166 -2.24 -3.93 -15.40
N SER A 167 -3.37 -4.28 -16.00
CA SER A 167 -3.44 -5.16 -17.18
C SER A 167 -2.62 -4.65 -18.38
N ASN A 168 -2.63 -3.34 -18.61
CA ASN A 168 -1.86 -2.72 -19.69
C ASN A 168 -0.35 -2.73 -19.43
N ASN A 169 0.05 -2.57 -18.16
CA ASN A 169 1.44 -2.59 -17.74
C ASN A 169 2.04 -4.01 -17.89
N ASP A 170 1.28 -5.05 -17.54
CA ASP A 170 1.69 -6.44 -17.73
C ASP A 170 1.87 -6.79 -19.22
N ARG A 171 0.97 -6.31 -20.09
CA ARG A 171 1.11 -6.48 -21.55
C ARG A 171 2.35 -5.78 -22.10
N GLN A 172 2.64 -4.55 -21.66
CA GLN A 172 3.84 -3.83 -22.09
C GLN A 172 5.13 -4.52 -21.62
N LYS A 173 5.13 -5.05 -20.41
CA LYS A 173 6.28 -5.79 -19.86
C LYS A 173 6.52 -7.12 -20.60
N ALA A 174 5.45 -7.84 -20.96
CA ALA A 174 5.53 -9.07 -21.74
C ALA A 174 5.97 -8.85 -23.20
N ALA A 175 5.65 -7.69 -23.79
CA ALA A 175 6.07 -7.32 -25.14
C ALA A 175 7.51 -6.80 -25.23
N SER A 176 8.15 -6.51 -24.10
CA SER A 176 9.51 -5.96 -24.02
C SER A 176 10.56 -6.97 -23.54
N ALA A 177 10.17 -8.24 -23.41
CA ALA A 177 11.01 -9.37 -22.99
C ALA A 177 11.23 -10.32 -24.18
#